data_AF-A0A537W1H2-F1
#
_entry.id   AF-A0A537W1H2-F1
#
_cell.length_a   1.000
_cell.length_b   1.000
_cell.length_c   1.000
_cell.angle_alpha   90.00
_cell.angle_beta   90.00
_cell.angle_gamma   90.00
#
_symmetry.space_group_name_H-M   'P 1'
#
loop_
_entity.id
_entity.type
_entity.pdbx_description
1 polymer ?
#
loop_
_entity_poly.entity_id
_entity_poly.type
_entity_poly.pdbx_seq_one_letter_code
_entity_poly.pdbx_strand_id
1 'polypeptide(L)'
;MRIPLLSASHPARWGHQRQGLVMSTAGRLAGTFELPSAGAWNVWVQGQIMPDVEVRVDGRRLASIGGQLSGNSLVPDTVPPLRDVLSAGRHRLTVTRGSSTLAPGDGGAAVLAAIFLTPAAYRPQEALFAAPAARWRALCGRRYSWVELVSG
;
A
#
# COMPACT_ATOMS: atom_id res chain seq x y z
N MET A 1 -4.03 7.37 1.10
CA MET A 1 -3.37 7.69 2.37
C MET A 1 -2.22 6.72 2.61
N ARG A 2 -1.00 7.19 2.88
CA ARG A 2 0.15 6.32 3.22
C ARG A 2 0.27 6.14 4.73
N ILE A 3 0.55 4.93 5.19
CA ILE A 3 0.82 4.66 6.61
C ILE A 3 2.28 5.05 6.92
N PRO A 4 2.54 5.81 8.01
CA PRO A 4 3.90 6.19 8.38
C PRO A 4 4.63 5.00 9.00
N LEU A 5 5.32 4.20 8.18
CA LEU A 5 6.06 3.04 8.66
C LEU A 5 7.36 3.41 9.41
N LEU A 6 7.90 4.61 9.19
CA LEU A 6 9.12 5.08 9.87
C LEU A 6 8.94 5.27 11.38
N SER A 7 7.72 5.52 11.84
CA SER A 7 7.38 5.59 13.27
C SER A 7 6.83 4.28 13.83
N ALA A 8 6.80 3.22 13.02
CA ALA A 8 6.35 1.91 13.46
C ALA A 8 7.46 1.20 14.25
N SER A 9 7.07 0.48 15.30
CA SER A 9 7.99 -0.35 16.07
C SER A 9 8.23 -1.67 15.33
N HIS A 10 9.48 -2.12 15.25
CA HIS A 10 9.86 -3.43 14.71
C HIS A 10 11.15 -3.93 15.37
N PRO A 11 11.54 -5.21 15.20
CA PRO A 11 12.81 -5.71 15.73
C PRO A 11 14.02 -4.92 15.21
N ALA A 12 15.03 -4.73 16.06
CA ALA A 12 16.27 -4.03 15.70
C ALA A 12 17.07 -4.74 14.58
N ARG A 13 16.86 -6.05 14.40
CA ARG A 13 17.48 -6.83 13.33
C ARG A 13 16.84 -6.59 11.95
N TRP A 14 15.69 -5.92 11.90
CA TRP A 14 15.13 -5.45 10.64
C TRP A 14 15.78 -4.11 10.31
N GLY A 15 16.45 -4.07 9.16
CA GLY A 15 17.17 -2.90 8.69
C GLY A 15 16.47 -2.24 7.51
N HIS A 16 17.08 -1.21 6.94
CA HIS A 16 16.59 -0.59 5.72
C HIS A 16 17.51 -0.90 4.55
N GLN A 17 16.90 -1.14 3.40
CA GLN A 17 17.59 -1.16 2.11
C GLN A 17 16.86 -0.20 1.18
N ARG A 18 17.56 0.86 0.77
CA ARG A 18 16.96 2.00 0.06
C ARG A 18 15.78 2.54 0.89
N GLN A 19 14.57 2.57 0.33
CA GLN A 19 13.37 3.04 1.03
C GLN A 19 12.54 1.91 1.68
N GLY A 20 12.95 0.64 1.54
CA GLY A 20 12.22 -0.50 2.08
C GLY A 20 12.75 -0.96 3.44
N LEU A 21 11.86 -1.50 4.27
CA LEU A 21 12.19 -2.21 5.50
C LEU A 21 12.46 -3.69 5.18
N VAL A 22 13.67 -4.15 5.50
CA VAL A 22 14.12 -5.52 5.28
C VAL A 22 13.80 -6.37 6.50
N MET A 23 12.81 -7.23 6.36
CA MET A 23 12.36 -8.19 7.35
C MET A 23 13.20 -9.47 7.23
N SER A 24 14.40 -9.44 7.81
CA SER A 24 15.43 -10.50 7.69
C SER A 24 15.20 -11.70 8.60
N THR A 25 14.45 -11.51 9.69
CA THR A 25 14.24 -12.50 10.76
C THR A 25 12.78 -12.50 11.20
N ALA A 26 12.37 -13.53 11.96
CA ALA A 26 11.03 -13.58 12.53
C ALA A 26 10.78 -12.32 13.39
N GLY A 27 9.57 -11.76 13.30
CA GLY A 27 9.28 -10.53 13.99
C GLY A 27 7.98 -9.87 13.56
N ARG A 28 7.68 -8.76 14.23
CA ARG A 28 6.45 -7.99 14.01
C ARG A 28 6.75 -6.51 13.89
N LEU A 29 6.29 -5.90 12.81
CA LEU A 29 6.09 -4.46 12.72
C LEU A 29 4.70 -4.11 13.24
N ALA A 30 4.62 -3.03 14.02
CA ALA A 30 3.37 -2.46 14.50
C ALA A 30 3.40 -0.93 14.39
N GLY A 31 2.34 -0.38 13.80
CA GLY A 31 2.17 1.07 13.65
C GLY A 31 0.70 1.46 13.75
N THR A 32 0.44 2.77 13.85
CA THR A 32 -0.93 3.30 13.86
C THR A 32 -1.17 4.25 12.71
N PHE A 33 -2.40 4.33 12.24
CA PHE A 33 -2.86 5.27 11.23
C PHE A 33 -4.27 5.74 11.54
N GLU A 34 -4.70 6.85 10.93
CA GLU A 34 -6.03 7.44 11.15
C GLU A 34 -6.80 7.56 9.84
N LEU A 35 -8.05 7.14 9.84
CA LEU A 35 -8.96 7.26 8.71
C LEU A 35 -9.95 8.42 8.91
N PRO A 36 -10.14 9.29 7.90
CA PRO A 36 -11.04 10.43 8.02
C PRO A 36 -12.52 10.04 7.97
N SER A 37 -12.83 8.85 7.45
CA SER A 37 -14.20 8.39 7.25
C SER A 37 -14.29 6.87 7.31
N ALA A 38 -15.40 6.37 7.83
CA ALA A 38 -15.73 4.95 7.74
C ALA A 38 -16.03 4.55 6.29
N GLY A 39 -15.80 3.29 5.94
CA GLY A 39 -16.18 2.74 4.64
C GLY A 39 -15.34 1.56 4.20
N ALA A 40 -15.53 1.14 2.96
CA ALA A 40 -14.70 0.12 2.32
C ALA A 40 -13.39 0.75 1.81
N TRP A 41 -12.26 0.14 2.13
CA TRP A 41 -10.91 0.56 1.78
C TRP A 41 -10.16 -0.58 1.10
N ASN A 42 -9.32 -0.23 0.13
CA ASN A 42 -8.30 -1.09 -0.43
C ASN A 42 -6.99 -0.80 0.30
N VAL A 43 -6.41 -1.82 0.93
CA VAL A 43 -5.09 -1.78 1.55
C VAL A 43 -4.08 -2.34 0.55
N TRP A 44 -3.21 -1.47 0.08
CA TRP A 44 -2.14 -1.79 -0.86
C TRP A 44 -0.85 -2.02 -0.08
N VAL A 45 -0.23 -3.17 -0.31
CA VAL A 45 1.07 -3.53 0.25
C VAL A 45 2.07 -3.52 -0.89
N GLN A 46 3.08 -2.65 -0.78
CA GLN A 46 4.12 -2.48 -1.78
C GLN A 46 5.42 -3.09 -1.26
N GLY A 47 6.08 -3.90 -2.09
CA GLY A 47 7.34 -4.52 -1.69
C GLY A 47 7.69 -5.77 -2.49
N GLN A 48 8.69 -6.48 -2.00
CA GLN A 48 9.13 -7.78 -2.50
C GLN A 48 8.99 -8.79 -1.37
N ILE A 49 7.98 -9.65 -1.47
CA ILE A 49 7.52 -10.49 -0.36
C ILE A 49 7.54 -11.95 -0.83
N MET A 50 8.73 -12.56 -0.79
CA MET A 50 8.88 -14.00 -1.00
C MET A 50 8.42 -14.81 0.20
N PRO A 51 9.05 -14.69 1.39
CA PRO A 51 8.56 -15.40 2.56
C PRO A 51 7.23 -14.81 3.00
N ASP A 52 6.37 -15.68 3.53
CA ASP A 52 5.05 -15.31 4.00
C ASP A 52 5.11 -14.23 5.09
N VAL A 53 4.34 -13.16 4.88
CA VAL A 53 4.05 -12.14 5.89
C VAL A 53 2.55 -11.99 6.09
N GLU A 54 2.17 -11.94 7.34
CA GLU A 54 0.78 -11.77 7.73
C GLU A 54 0.48 -10.31 8.01
N VAL A 55 -0.57 -9.79 7.36
CA VAL A 55 -1.03 -8.41 7.53
C VAL A 55 -2.34 -8.41 8.32
N ARG A 56 -2.40 -7.58 9.36
CA ARG A 56 -3.61 -7.39 10.19
C ARG A 56 -3.90 -5.92 10.42
N VAL A 57 -5.19 -5.60 10.53
CA VAL A 57 -5.69 -4.31 11.00
C VAL A 57 -6.57 -4.57 12.22
N ASP A 58 -6.31 -3.85 13.32
CA ASP A 58 -6.99 -3.99 14.62
C ASP A 58 -7.05 -5.44 15.14
N GLY A 59 -5.99 -6.20 14.87
CA GLY A 59 -5.90 -7.62 15.23
C GLY A 59 -6.63 -8.57 14.29
N ARG A 60 -7.47 -8.08 13.37
CA ARG A 60 -8.12 -8.89 12.35
C ARG A 60 -7.19 -9.15 11.17
N ARG A 61 -7.02 -10.41 10.81
CA ARG A 61 -6.20 -10.82 9.66
C ARG A 61 -6.84 -10.34 8.36
N LEU A 62 -6.06 -9.64 7.55
CA LEU A 62 -6.41 -9.28 6.17
C LEU A 62 -5.93 -10.35 5.19
N ALA A 63 -4.65 -10.76 5.31
CA ALA A 63 -4.06 -11.77 4.43
C ALA A 63 -2.78 -12.39 5.03
N SER A 64 -2.36 -13.54 4.48
CA SER A 64 -0.94 -13.91 4.40
C SER A 64 -0.48 -13.66 2.96
N ILE A 65 0.66 -13.01 2.79
CA ILE A 65 1.20 -12.58 1.50
C ILE A 65 2.58 -13.21 1.36
N GLY A 66 2.79 -13.97 0.30
CA GLY A 66 4.06 -14.60 -0.03
C GLY A 66 4.16 -14.89 -1.52
N GLY A 67 5.36 -15.24 -1.99
CA GLY A 67 5.64 -15.46 -3.41
C GLY A 67 5.36 -14.25 -4.31
N GLN A 68 5.29 -13.04 -3.75
CA GLN A 68 5.01 -11.80 -4.48
C GLN A 68 6.32 -11.06 -4.78
N LEU A 69 6.94 -11.44 -5.88
CA LEU A 69 8.03 -10.68 -6.51
C LEU A 69 7.51 -10.04 -7.78
N SER A 70 7.30 -8.73 -7.74
CA SER A 70 6.96 -7.93 -8.91
C SER A 70 7.67 -6.58 -8.86
N GLY A 71 7.65 -5.85 -9.96
CA GLY A 71 8.45 -4.65 -10.17
C GLY A 71 9.94 -4.95 -10.29
N ASN A 72 10.77 -3.99 -9.90
CA ASN A 72 12.22 -4.16 -9.80
C ASN A 72 12.76 -3.48 -8.52
N SER A 73 14.05 -3.65 -8.22
CA SER A 73 14.67 -3.13 -7.00
C SER A 73 14.64 -1.59 -6.87
N LEU A 74 14.29 -0.85 -7.94
CA LEU A 74 14.11 0.60 -7.96
C LEU A 74 12.63 1.01 -7.90
N VAL A 75 11.73 0.18 -8.44
CA VAL A 75 10.29 0.42 -8.52
C VAL A 75 9.56 -0.84 -8.04
N PRO A 76 9.33 -1.01 -6.73
CA PRO A 76 8.61 -2.16 -6.21
C PRO A 76 7.13 -2.03 -6.54
N ASP A 77 6.52 -3.13 -6.98
CA ASP A 77 5.10 -3.17 -7.25
C ASP A 77 4.28 -3.43 -5.97
N THR A 78 2.98 -3.22 -6.09
CA THR A 78 2.01 -3.64 -5.09
C THR A 78 1.51 -5.04 -5.35
N VAL A 79 1.23 -5.78 -4.29
CA VAL A 79 0.37 -6.96 -4.37
C VAL A 79 -1.07 -6.55 -4.68
N PRO A 80 -1.95 -7.48 -5.14
CA PRO A 80 -3.37 -7.19 -5.30
C PRO A 80 -3.99 -6.58 -4.04
N PRO A 81 -4.91 -5.60 -4.17
CA PRO A 81 -5.41 -4.85 -3.03
C PRO A 81 -6.18 -5.76 -2.06
N LEU A 82 -5.90 -5.61 -0.77
CA LEU A 82 -6.64 -6.28 0.29
C LEU A 82 -7.83 -5.41 0.68
N ARG A 83 -9.05 -5.89 0.46
CA ARG A 83 -10.25 -5.11 0.75
C ARG A 83 -10.69 -5.29 2.20
N ASP A 84 -11.07 -4.19 2.84
CA ASP A 84 -11.63 -4.23 4.18
C ASP A 84 -12.64 -3.11 4.43
N VAL A 85 -13.52 -3.28 5.43
CA VAL A 85 -14.41 -2.23 5.93
C VAL A 85 -13.87 -1.73 7.27
N LEU A 86 -13.57 -0.44 7.33
CA LEU A 86 -12.94 0.19 8.49
C LEU A 86 -13.80 1.37 8.96
N SER A 87 -13.82 1.62 10.26
CA SER A 87 -14.44 2.80 10.85
C SER A 87 -13.63 4.07 10.55
N ALA A 88 -14.19 5.24 10.88
CA ALA A 88 -13.37 6.44 11.00
C ALA A 88 -12.53 6.35 12.30
N GLY A 89 -11.41 7.06 12.34
CA GLY A 89 -10.56 7.16 13.52
C GLY A 89 -9.29 6.32 13.45
N ARG A 90 -8.72 6.02 14.63
CA ARG A 90 -7.39 5.43 14.77
C ARG A 90 -7.44 3.91 14.66
N HIS A 91 -6.52 3.36 13.88
CA HIS A 91 -6.35 1.93 13.63
C HIS A 91 -4.92 1.48 13.93
N ARG A 92 -4.77 0.19 14.25
CA ARG A 92 -3.47 -0.46 14.43
C ARG A 92 -3.19 -1.41 13.28
N LEU A 93 -2.11 -1.15 12.56
CA LEU A 93 -1.55 -2.08 11.58
C LEU A 93 -0.53 -2.98 12.26
N THR A 94 -0.55 -4.27 11.95
CA THR A 94 0.59 -5.16 12.22
C THR A 94 0.97 -5.98 11.00
N VAL A 95 2.27 -6.11 10.76
CA VAL A 95 2.85 -7.02 9.76
C VAL A 95 3.75 -8.00 10.50
N THR A 96 3.49 -9.30 10.36
CA THR A 96 4.25 -10.34 11.07
C THR A 96 4.95 -11.23 10.04
N ARG A 97 6.28 -11.35 10.15
CA ARG A 97 7.05 -12.36 9.43
C ARG A 97 7.32 -13.52 10.39
N GLY A 98 6.97 -14.73 9.97
CA GLY A 98 7.25 -15.96 10.72
C GLY A 98 8.74 -16.33 10.71
N SER A 99 9.07 -17.44 11.38
CA SER A 99 10.35 -18.12 11.19
C SER A 99 10.36 -18.79 9.82
N SER A 100 11.54 -18.86 9.18
CA SER A 100 11.71 -19.58 7.92
C SER A 100 11.46 -21.07 8.12
N THR A 101 10.80 -21.71 7.15
CA THR A 101 10.70 -23.17 7.06
C THR A 101 11.58 -23.70 5.93
N LEU A 102 11.53 -25.00 5.65
CA LEU A 102 12.18 -25.62 4.48
C LEU A 102 11.31 -25.58 3.22
N ALA A 103 10.13 -24.96 3.27
CA ALA A 103 9.29 -24.81 2.09
C ALA A 103 9.96 -23.89 1.05
N PRO A 104 9.78 -24.16 -0.25
CA PRO A 104 10.28 -23.29 -1.30
C PRO A 104 9.76 -21.85 -1.13
N GLY A 105 10.67 -20.87 -1.15
CA GLY A 105 10.33 -19.44 -1.03
C GLY A 105 10.29 -18.88 0.39
N ASP A 106 10.42 -19.71 1.43
CA ASP A 106 10.42 -19.26 2.84
C ASP A 106 11.77 -18.73 3.34
N GLY A 107 12.84 -18.97 2.56
CA GLY A 107 14.17 -18.45 2.84
C GLY A 107 14.30 -16.95 2.54
N GLY A 108 15.38 -16.34 3.04
CA GLY A 108 15.72 -14.95 2.73
C GLY A 108 14.85 -13.91 3.44
N ALA A 109 14.93 -12.66 2.98
CA ALA A 109 14.21 -11.54 3.56
C ALA A 109 12.98 -11.15 2.73
N ALA A 110 11.99 -10.55 3.37
CA ALA A 110 10.95 -9.78 2.68
C ALA A 110 11.25 -8.29 2.83
N VAL A 111 11.01 -7.52 1.77
CA VAL A 111 11.22 -6.06 1.74
C VAL A 111 9.86 -5.37 1.68
N LEU A 112 9.49 -4.67 2.74
CA LEU A 112 8.27 -3.86 2.80
C LEU A 112 8.60 -2.40 2.43
N ALA A 113 8.15 -1.94 1.27
CA ALA A 113 8.42 -0.58 0.78
C ALA A 113 7.39 0.44 1.30
N ALA A 114 6.10 0.10 1.22
CA ALA A 114 5.02 0.96 1.69
C ALA A 114 3.75 0.18 1.96
N ILE A 115 2.88 0.76 2.80
CA ILE A 115 1.48 0.37 2.91
C ILE A 115 0.64 1.64 2.79
N PHE A 116 -0.38 1.60 1.95
CA PHE A 116 -1.28 2.72 1.74
C PHE A 116 -2.72 2.27 1.51
N LEU A 117 -3.66 3.13 1.88
CA LEU A 117 -5.09 2.89 1.73
C LEU A 117 -5.69 3.83 0.69
N THR A 118 -6.58 3.29 -0.15
CA THR A 118 -7.48 4.06 -1.02
C THR A 118 -8.92 3.66 -0.74
N PRO A 119 -9.92 4.55 -0.86
CA PRO A 119 -11.31 4.13 -0.83
C PRO A 119 -11.55 3.02 -1.86
N ALA A 120 -12.25 1.96 -1.47
CA ALA A 120 -12.58 0.85 -2.37
C ALA A 120 -13.79 1.17 -3.27
N ALA A 121 -14.65 2.09 -2.82
CA ALA A 121 -15.68 2.66 -3.66
C ALA A 121 -15.06 3.77 -4.53
N TYR A 122 -15.27 3.67 -5.83
CA TYR A 122 -15.08 4.78 -6.75
C TYR A 122 -16.06 5.87 -6.32
N ARG A 123 -15.57 6.92 -5.65
CA ARG A 123 -16.33 8.18 -5.71
C ARG A 123 -16.36 8.53 -7.19
N PRO A 124 -17.52 8.82 -7.81
CA PRO A 124 -17.52 9.34 -9.16
C PRO A 124 -16.47 10.45 -9.19
N GLN A 125 -15.41 10.24 -9.97
CA GLN A 125 -14.43 11.28 -10.24
C GLN A 125 -15.23 12.54 -10.58
N GLU A 126 -14.80 13.70 -10.08
CA GLU A 126 -15.34 14.97 -10.57
C GLU A 126 -15.51 14.84 -12.08
N ALA A 127 -16.71 15.13 -12.58
CA ALA A 127 -17.08 14.81 -13.95
C ALA A 127 -15.96 15.27 -14.89
N LEU A 128 -15.38 14.31 -15.62
CA LEU A 128 -14.29 14.59 -16.54
C LEU A 128 -14.76 15.68 -17.49
N PHE A 129 -14.15 16.86 -17.41
CA PHE A 129 -14.49 17.95 -18.30
C PHE A 129 -13.64 17.84 -19.56
N ALA A 130 -14.25 17.28 -20.61
CA ALA A 130 -13.64 17.20 -21.93
C ALA A 130 -14.08 18.38 -22.80
N ALA A 131 -13.13 18.97 -23.54
CA ALA A 131 -13.41 19.98 -24.55
C ALA A 131 -12.68 19.60 -25.84
N PRO A 132 -13.32 19.73 -27.03
CA PRO A 132 -12.61 19.61 -28.30
C PRO A 132 -11.45 20.61 -28.35
N ALA A 133 -10.36 20.28 -29.05
CA ALA A 133 -9.20 21.17 -29.19
C ALA A 133 -9.58 22.58 -29.68
N ALA A 134 -10.55 22.68 -30.60
CA ALA A 134 -11.09 23.95 -31.08
C ALA A 134 -11.72 24.83 -29.98
N ARG A 135 -12.13 24.24 -28.85
CA ARG A 135 -12.75 24.92 -27.69
C ARG A 135 -11.87 24.90 -26.45
N TRP A 136 -10.54 24.80 -26.60
CA TRP A 136 -9.60 24.70 -25.47
C TRP A 136 -9.78 25.80 -24.41
N ARG A 137 -10.23 27.00 -24.80
CA ARG A 137 -10.51 28.10 -23.86
C ARG A 137 -11.56 27.77 -22.79
N ALA A 138 -12.43 26.78 -23.02
CA ALA A 138 -13.37 26.29 -22.02
C ALA A 138 -12.68 25.61 -20.82
N LEU A 139 -11.38 25.27 -20.97
CA LEU A 139 -10.53 24.77 -19.90
C LEU A 139 -9.88 25.91 -19.08
N CYS A 140 -9.99 27.17 -19.50
CA CYS A 140 -9.37 28.28 -18.78
C CYS A 140 -10.22 28.71 -17.56
N GLY A 141 -9.57 29.33 -16.55
CA GLY A 141 -10.26 29.92 -15.40
C GLY A 141 -10.73 28.93 -14.32
N ARG A 142 -10.39 27.64 -14.46
CA ARG A 142 -10.70 26.58 -13.47
C ARG A 142 -9.40 25.99 -12.94
N ARG A 143 -9.44 25.41 -11.73
CA ARG A 143 -8.31 24.69 -11.13
C ARG A 143 -8.46 23.20 -11.46
N TYR A 144 -7.40 22.60 -11.98
CA TYR A 144 -7.34 21.18 -12.31
C TYR A 144 -6.18 20.55 -11.58
N SER A 145 -6.36 19.31 -11.13
CA SER A 145 -5.24 18.50 -10.63
C SER A 145 -4.43 17.89 -11.77
N TRP A 146 -5.01 17.76 -12.97
CA TRP A 146 -4.41 17.14 -14.14
C TRP A 146 -5.12 17.59 -15.42
N VAL A 147 -4.37 17.68 -16.52
CA VAL A 147 -4.86 17.95 -17.88
C VAL A 147 -4.05 17.09 -18.85
N GLU A 148 -4.71 16.42 -19.79
CA GLU A 148 -4.08 15.67 -20.87
C GLU A 148 -4.68 16.05 -22.21
N LEU A 149 -3.81 16.06 -23.23
CA LEU A 149 -4.21 16.14 -24.62
C LEU A 149 -4.28 14.72 -25.18
N VAL A 150 -5.48 14.28 -25.55
CA VAL A 150 -5.68 13.00 -26.24
C VAL A 150 -5.76 13.25 -27.74
N SER A 151 -4.93 12.55 -28.53
CA SER A 151 -5.12 12.47 -29.97
C SER A 151 -6.29 11.52 -30.24
N GLY A 152 -7.38 12.06 -30.79
CA GLY A 152 -8.48 11.25 -31.35
C GLY A 152 -8.12 10.67 -32.69
#